data_AF-A0A875RVY9-F1
#
_entry.id   AF-A0A875RVY9-F1
#
_cell.length_a   1.000
_cell.length_b   1.000
_cell.length_c   1.000
_cell.angle_alpha   90.00
_cell.angle_beta   90.00
_cell.angle_gamma   90.00
#
_symmetry.space_group_name_H-M   'P 1'
#
loop_
_entity.id
_entity.type
_entity.pdbx_description
1 polymer ?
#
loop_
_entity_poly.entity_id
_entity_poly.type
_entity_poly.pdbx_seq_one_letter_code
_entity_poly.pdbx_strand_id
1 'polypeptide(L)'
;MSAFSDKNFDAHQYSSFRPTYPSELYEMLIRYHSKGNDGQLNTILDLGCGPGEASIPLLRQCTGKIVATDLSSTMIEVAKTNFQKALTELHLTNQPAVTVAVSPSEDVSSVLPEDGTVDLVVAAECVHWFQWDKWLTEMNRVLKEGGTLAYFAYCDPVFVGNSKMDEIYERFTCESGELVGPYWQQPGRSRLRHLCKELNDIVLADGRFTDVRVEYYEPLKNPSKKEKMVIERNYTMEAFMKYVDTWSASHRWNMAHNGKDENAAETFYKIVHQELGWTKQTEFPVSWKTMYVFARKL
;
A
#
# COMPACT_ATOMS: atom_id res chain seq x y z
N MET A 1 -3.57 17.45 -5.34
CA MET A 1 -3.67 16.19 -6.11
C MET A 1 -2.49 15.30 -5.76
N SER A 2 -2.73 14.00 -5.56
CA SER A 2 -1.65 13.05 -5.31
C SER A 2 -0.72 12.99 -6.54
N ALA A 3 0.59 12.73 -6.36
CA ALA A 3 1.49 12.55 -7.50
C ALA A 3 1.06 11.38 -8.41
N PHE A 4 0.34 10.41 -7.84
CA PHE A 4 -0.18 9.23 -8.54
C PHE A 4 -1.36 9.54 -9.49
N SER A 5 -1.93 10.74 -9.40
CA SER A 5 -2.97 11.24 -10.31
C SER A 5 -2.38 12.07 -11.48
N ASP A 6 -1.06 12.26 -11.51
CA ASP A 6 -0.37 12.89 -12.63
C ASP A 6 -0.34 11.93 -13.83
N LYS A 7 -0.66 12.42 -15.03
CA LYS A 7 -0.63 11.61 -16.25
C LYS A 7 0.76 11.12 -16.61
N ASN A 8 1.79 11.81 -16.12
CA ASN A 8 3.19 11.44 -16.33
C ASN A 8 3.72 10.45 -15.28
N PHE A 9 2.88 10.02 -14.33
CA PHE A 9 3.26 9.00 -13.36
C PHE A 9 3.29 7.61 -14.01
N ASP A 10 4.42 6.92 -13.92
CA ASP A 10 4.59 5.58 -14.51
C ASP A 10 3.99 4.49 -13.61
N ALA A 11 2.70 4.22 -13.82
CA ALA A 11 1.97 3.17 -13.12
C ALA A 11 2.46 1.73 -13.46
N HIS A 12 3.08 1.52 -14.63
CA HIS A 12 3.64 0.22 -15.01
C HIS A 12 4.94 -0.08 -14.25
N GLN A 13 5.82 0.91 -14.14
CA GLN A 13 7.04 0.82 -13.34
C GLN A 13 6.70 0.63 -11.86
N TYR A 14 5.65 1.29 -11.36
CA TYR A 14 5.15 1.08 -10.00
C TYR A 14 4.87 -0.40 -9.71
N SER A 15 4.06 -1.06 -10.55
CA SER A 15 3.70 -2.49 -10.38
C SER A 15 4.93 -3.41 -10.45
N SER A 16 5.95 -3.06 -11.24
CA SER A 16 7.12 -3.93 -11.46
C SER A 16 8.15 -3.91 -10.32
N PHE A 17 8.26 -2.80 -9.58
CA PHE A 17 9.37 -2.58 -8.63
C PHE A 17 8.95 -2.36 -7.19
N ARG A 18 7.67 -2.10 -6.93
CA ARG A 18 7.13 -2.04 -5.56
C ARG A 18 7.11 -3.45 -4.93
N PRO A 19 7.34 -3.55 -3.61
CA PRO A 19 7.09 -4.81 -2.91
C PRO A 19 5.62 -5.22 -3.00
N THR A 20 5.38 -6.52 -3.16
CA THR A 20 4.05 -7.13 -3.05
C THR A 20 3.79 -7.59 -1.62
N TYR A 21 2.52 -7.85 -1.30
CA TYR A 21 2.13 -8.33 0.03
C TYR A 21 2.31 -9.86 0.13
N PRO A 22 2.85 -10.38 1.26
CA PRO A 22 3.12 -11.81 1.41
C PRO A 22 1.84 -12.64 1.52
N SER A 23 1.86 -13.88 1.06
CA SER A 23 0.74 -14.82 1.15
C SER A 23 0.24 -15.00 2.59
N GLU A 24 1.15 -14.97 3.55
CA GLU A 24 0.90 -15.12 4.98
C GLU A 24 -0.02 -14.01 5.51
N LEU A 25 0.07 -12.77 4.96
CA LEU A 25 -0.86 -11.70 5.29
C LEU A 25 -2.29 -12.07 4.88
N TYR A 26 -2.45 -12.56 3.64
CA TYR A 26 -3.74 -12.99 3.12
C TYR A 26 -4.28 -14.19 3.90
N GLU A 27 -3.46 -15.18 4.24
CA GLU A 27 -3.88 -16.29 5.09
C GLU A 27 -4.39 -15.83 6.46
N MET A 28 -3.70 -14.86 7.09
CA MET A 28 -4.14 -14.26 8.35
C MET A 28 -5.45 -13.49 8.17
N LEU A 29 -5.58 -12.72 7.08
CA LEU A 29 -6.79 -11.96 6.76
C LEU A 29 -8.00 -12.87 6.53
N ILE A 30 -7.87 -13.90 5.70
CA ILE A 30 -8.93 -14.87 5.43
C ILE A 30 -9.31 -15.63 6.71
N ARG A 31 -8.33 -16.02 7.52
CA ARG A 31 -8.59 -16.68 8.82
C ARG A 31 -9.28 -15.74 9.82
N TYR A 32 -8.94 -14.46 9.82
CA TYR A 32 -9.59 -13.46 10.66
C TYR A 32 -11.05 -13.26 10.21
N HIS A 33 -11.25 -13.09 8.90
CA HIS A 33 -12.56 -12.90 8.30
C HIS A 33 -13.48 -14.12 8.50
N SER A 34 -12.97 -15.35 8.39
CA SER A 34 -13.77 -16.58 8.54
C SER A 34 -14.28 -16.83 9.95
N LYS A 35 -13.67 -16.19 10.97
CA LYS A 35 -14.22 -16.15 12.33
C LYS A 35 -15.41 -15.18 12.46
N GLY A 36 -15.69 -14.44 11.38
CA GLY A 36 -16.75 -13.46 11.14
C GLY A 36 -18.16 -13.98 11.32
N ASN A 37 -19.05 -13.41 10.52
CA ASN A 37 -20.39 -13.96 10.30
C ASN A 37 -20.30 -15.32 9.57
N ASP A 38 -21.02 -15.51 8.46
CA ASP A 38 -21.00 -16.75 7.66
C ASP A 38 -19.65 -17.06 6.97
N GLY A 39 -18.65 -16.19 7.13
CA GLY A 39 -17.30 -16.34 6.59
C GLY A 39 -17.23 -16.25 5.06
N GLN A 40 -18.31 -15.77 4.42
CA GLN A 40 -18.39 -15.67 2.98
C GLN A 40 -17.74 -14.38 2.46
N LEU A 41 -17.03 -14.50 1.35
CA LEU A 41 -16.42 -13.36 0.65
C LEU A 41 -17.19 -13.09 -0.65
N ASN A 42 -18.45 -12.71 -0.53
CA ASN A 42 -19.29 -12.43 -1.69
C ASN A 42 -18.98 -11.06 -2.29
N THR A 43 -18.70 -10.04 -1.50
CA THR A 43 -18.33 -8.70 -1.96
C THR A 43 -17.09 -8.20 -1.24
N ILE A 44 -16.03 -7.97 -2.02
CA ILE A 44 -14.78 -7.34 -1.55
C ILE A 44 -14.71 -5.93 -2.12
N LEU A 45 -14.43 -4.94 -1.28
CA LEU A 45 -14.15 -3.55 -1.67
C LEU A 45 -12.65 -3.26 -1.48
N ASP A 46 -11.96 -2.87 -2.54
CA ASP A 46 -10.56 -2.41 -2.50
C ASP A 46 -10.50 -0.89 -2.70
N LEU A 47 -10.00 -0.17 -1.70
CA LEU A 47 -9.95 1.29 -1.65
C LEU A 47 -8.53 1.79 -1.88
N GLY A 48 -8.37 2.77 -2.79
CA GLY A 48 -7.05 3.18 -3.23
C GLY A 48 -6.32 2.01 -3.89
N CYS A 49 -7.01 1.28 -4.77
CA CYS A 49 -6.56 0.00 -5.30
C CYS A 49 -5.26 0.12 -6.12
N GLY A 50 -4.88 1.33 -6.54
CA GLY A 50 -3.77 1.55 -7.46
C GLY A 50 -3.96 0.68 -8.71
N PRO A 51 -2.94 -0.09 -9.13
CA PRO A 51 -3.03 -1.01 -10.26
C PRO A 51 -3.62 -2.40 -9.90
N GLY A 52 -4.26 -2.56 -8.72
CA GLY A 52 -4.97 -3.77 -8.30
C GLY A 52 -4.16 -4.75 -7.42
N GLU A 53 -2.97 -4.36 -6.97
CA GLU A 53 -2.01 -5.26 -6.28
C GLU A 53 -2.59 -5.96 -5.05
N ALA A 54 -3.45 -5.29 -4.28
CA ALA A 54 -3.95 -5.81 -3.01
C ALA A 54 -5.10 -6.81 -3.16
N SER A 55 -5.94 -6.65 -4.19
CA SER A 55 -7.16 -7.43 -4.38
C SER A 55 -7.07 -8.49 -5.48
N ILE A 56 -6.11 -8.42 -6.42
CA ILE A 56 -5.83 -9.51 -7.36
C ILE A 56 -5.56 -10.85 -6.64
N PRO A 57 -4.76 -10.90 -5.55
CA PRO A 57 -4.55 -12.15 -4.79
C PRO A 57 -5.81 -12.72 -4.13
N LEU A 58 -6.89 -11.94 -4.02
CA LEU A 58 -8.17 -12.32 -3.43
C LEU A 58 -9.18 -12.86 -4.46
N LEU A 59 -8.83 -12.86 -5.75
CA LEU A 59 -9.73 -13.29 -6.83
C LEU A 59 -10.22 -14.73 -6.64
N ARG A 60 -9.39 -15.64 -6.11
CA ARG A 60 -9.79 -17.05 -5.90
C ARG A 60 -10.73 -17.24 -4.71
N GLN A 61 -10.68 -16.32 -3.75
CA GLN A 61 -11.43 -16.39 -2.50
C GLN A 61 -12.78 -15.67 -2.62
N CYS A 62 -12.88 -14.70 -3.53
CA CYS A 62 -14.12 -13.96 -3.76
C CYS A 62 -15.11 -14.78 -4.59
N THR A 63 -16.32 -14.95 -4.08
CA THR A 63 -17.38 -15.76 -4.70
C THR A 63 -18.43 -14.94 -5.46
N GLY A 64 -18.43 -13.61 -5.30
CA GLY A 64 -19.41 -12.74 -5.95
C GLY A 64 -18.76 -11.67 -6.81
N LYS A 65 -18.34 -10.56 -6.18
CA LYS A 65 -17.76 -9.41 -6.86
C LYS A 65 -16.62 -8.76 -6.08
N ILE A 66 -15.65 -8.21 -6.81
CA ILE A 66 -14.66 -7.27 -6.31
C ILE A 66 -14.98 -5.89 -6.89
N VAL A 67 -15.09 -4.89 -6.03
CA VAL A 67 -15.20 -3.47 -6.40
C VAL A 67 -13.88 -2.81 -6.01
N ALA A 68 -13.10 -2.39 -7.00
CA ALA A 68 -11.81 -1.74 -6.80
C ALA A 68 -11.91 -0.26 -7.20
N THR A 69 -11.50 0.63 -6.30
CA THR A 69 -11.65 2.08 -6.46
C THR A 69 -10.35 2.81 -6.20
N ASP A 70 -10.10 3.86 -6.96
CA ASP A 70 -8.96 4.76 -6.80
C ASP A 70 -9.35 6.15 -7.31
N LEU A 71 -8.71 7.21 -6.81
CA LEU A 71 -8.91 8.57 -7.31
C LEU A 71 -8.19 8.83 -8.65
N SER A 72 -7.17 8.04 -8.96
CA SER A 72 -6.37 8.19 -10.19
C SER A 72 -6.97 7.40 -11.34
N SER A 73 -7.44 8.10 -12.37
CA SER A 73 -7.89 7.46 -13.61
C SER A 73 -6.78 6.64 -14.28
N THR A 74 -5.53 7.09 -14.19
CA THR A 74 -4.36 6.38 -14.73
C THR A 74 -4.14 5.04 -14.01
N MET A 75 -4.28 5.01 -12.68
CA MET A 75 -4.21 3.75 -11.92
C MET A 75 -5.37 2.81 -12.29
N ILE A 76 -6.59 3.36 -12.43
CA ILE A 76 -7.78 2.60 -12.81
C ILE A 76 -7.66 1.95 -14.19
N GLU A 77 -7.05 2.64 -15.17
CA GLU A 77 -6.78 2.07 -16.49
C GLU A 77 -5.85 0.85 -16.40
N VAL A 78 -4.74 0.96 -15.66
CA VAL A 78 -3.80 -0.15 -15.46
C VAL A 78 -4.45 -1.29 -14.66
N ALA A 79 -5.22 -0.97 -13.61
CA ALA A 79 -5.92 -1.96 -12.81
C ALA A 79 -6.89 -2.80 -13.66
N LYS A 80 -7.65 -2.18 -14.57
CA LYS A 80 -8.54 -2.91 -15.50
C LYS A 80 -7.77 -3.95 -16.32
N THR A 81 -6.62 -3.57 -16.88
CA THR A 81 -5.77 -4.49 -17.65
C THR A 81 -5.22 -5.62 -16.76
N ASN A 82 -4.75 -5.29 -15.55
CA ASN A 82 -4.18 -6.27 -14.63
C ASN A 82 -5.22 -7.27 -14.13
N PHE A 83 -6.42 -6.82 -13.76
CA PHE A 83 -7.53 -7.71 -13.39
C PHE A 83 -7.93 -8.61 -14.54
N GLN A 84 -8.05 -8.08 -15.76
CA GLN A 84 -8.41 -8.90 -16.92
C GLN A 84 -7.35 -9.99 -17.17
N LYS A 85 -6.07 -9.63 -17.10
CA LYS A 85 -4.96 -10.58 -17.23
C LYS A 85 -5.03 -11.65 -16.15
N ALA A 86 -5.20 -11.26 -14.88
CA ALA A 86 -5.27 -12.18 -13.76
C ALA A 86 -6.47 -13.13 -13.85
N LEU A 87 -7.66 -12.65 -14.22
CA LEU A 87 -8.84 -13.49 -14.44
C LEU A 87 -8.59 -14.55 -15.52
N THR A 88 -7.95 -14.17 -16.63
CA THR A 88 -7.55 -15.10 -17.70
C THR A 88 -6.53 -16.13 -17.21
N GLU A 89 -5.47 -15.71 -16.55
CA GLU A 89 -4.41 -16.61 -16.04
C GLU A 89 -4.93 -17.58 -14.98
N LEU A 90 -5.85 -17.12 -14.12
CA LEU A 90 -6.47 -17.94 -13.08
C LEU A 90 -7.62 -18.82 -13.58
N HIS A 91 -7.99 -18.70 -14.86
CA HIS A 91 -9.12 -19.39 -15.50
C HIS A 91 -10.47 -19.12 -14.83
N LEU A 92 -10.67 -17.88 -14.37
CA LEU A 92 -11.88 -17.41 -13.71
C LEU A 92 -12.80 -16.75 -14.74
N THR A 93 -13.67 -17.55 -15.37
CA THR A 93 -14.44 -17.13 -16.56
C THR A 93 -15.77 -16.45 -16.24
N ASN A 94 -16.30 -16.58 -15.02
CA ASN A 94 -17.60 -16.03 -14.63
C ASN A 94 -17.64 -15.38 -13.24
N GLN A 95 -16.71 -15.71 -12.35
CA GLN A 95 -16.65 -15.16 -10.99
C GLN A 95 -15.19 -15.06 -10.49
N PRO A 96 -14.87 -14.05 -9.67
CA PRO A 96 -15.76 -12.96 -9.25
C PRO A 96 -15.98 -11.94 -10.39
N ALA A 97 -17.12 -11.26 -10.38
CA ALA A 97 -17.30 -10.07 -11.21
C ALA A 97 -16.37 -8.96 -10.70
N VAL A 98 -15.67 -8.26 -11.60
CA VAL A 98 -14.75 -7.19 -11.20
C VAL A 98 -15.24 -5.86 -11.73
N THR A 99 -15.46 -4.90 -10.84
CA THR A 99 -15.75 -3.50 -11.16
C THR A 99 -14.58 -2.65 -10.72
N VAL A 100 -14.00 -1.90 -11.66
CA VAL A 100 -12.85 -1.00 -11.41
C VAL A 100 -13.25 0.41 -11.80
N ALA A 101 -13.28 1.34 -10.83
CA ALA A 101 -13.90 2.64 -11.01
C ALA A 101 -13.14 3.78 -10.31
N VAL A 102 -13.25 4.99 -10.87
CA VAL A 102 -12.76 6.19 -10.19
C VAL A 102 -13.75 6.59 -9.11
N SER A 103 -13.34 6.56 -7.85
CA SER A 103 -14.19 6.91 -6.70
C SER A 103 -13.32 7.25 -5.48
N PRO A 104 -13.71 8.24 -4.66
CA PRO A 104 -13.02 8.54 -3.41
C PRO A 104 -13.26 7.43 -2.38
N SER A 105 -12.30 7.21 -1.50
CA SER A 105 -12.43 6.19 -0.44
C SER A 105 -13.37 6.61 0.68
N GLU A 106 -13.61 7.91 0.84
CA GLU A 106 -14.52 8.49 1.82
C GLU A 106 -16.00 8.50 1.39
N ASP A 107 -16.31 8.21 0.12
CA ASP A 107 -17.68 8.13 -0.42
C ASP A 107 -17.70 7.25 -1.67
N VAL A 108 -18.11 6.00 -1.47
CA VAL A 108 -18.22 5.00 -2.55
C VAL A 108 -19.67 4.80 -2.99
N SER A 109 -20.59 5.71 -2.63
CA SER A 109 -22.02 5.59 -2.95
C SER A 109 -22.31 5.49 -4.46
N SER A 110 -21.43 6.03 -5.31
CA SER A 110 -21.54 5.94 -6.77
C SER A 110 -21.33 4.53 -7.34
N VAL A 111 -20.64 3.65 -6.61
CA VAL A 111 -20.35 2.26 -7.01
C VAL A 111 -20.99 1.23 -6.06
N LEU A 112 -21.24 1.62 -4.82
CA LEU A 112 -21.85 0.84 -3.75
C LEU A 112 -22.92 1.70 -3.03
N PRO A 113 -24.09 1.89 -3.67
CA PRO A 113 -25.15 2.72 -3.11
C PRO A 113 -25.86 2.07 -1.91
N GLU A 114 -25.77 0.74 -1.79
CA GLU A 114 -26.45 -0.03 -0.75
C GLU A 114 -25.58 -0.16 0.51
N ASP A 115 -26.20 0.02 1.67
CA ASP A 115 -25.60 -0.14 2.99
C ASP A 115 -25.48 -1.63 3.35
N GLY A 116 -24.45 -1.99 4.12
CA GLY A 116 -24.34 -3.33 4.69
C GLY A 116 -24.23 -4.44 3.64
N THR A 117 -23.51 -4.22 2.54
CA THR A 117 -23.38 -5.19 1.44
C THR A 117 -21.97 -5.76 1.28
N VAL A 118 -20.97 -5.16 1.91
CA VAL A 118 -19.56 -5.54 1.76
C VAL A 118 -19.13 -6.51 2.86
N ASP A 119 -18.52 -7.63 2.48
CA ASP A 119 -18.00 -8.64 3.41
C ASP A 119 -16.60 -8.25 3.91
N LEU A 120 -15.76 -7.76 3.01
CA LEU A 120 -14.37 -7.40 3.28
C LEU A 120 -14.01 -6.09 2.57
N VAL A 121 -13.53 -5.12 3.34
CA VAL A 121 -12.82 -3.95 2.83
C VAL A 121 -11.32 -4.19 2.94
N VAL A 122 -10.58 -3.88 1.88
CA VAL A 122 -9.12 -3.80 1.87
C VAL A 122 -8.69 -2.37 1.50
N ALA A 123 -7.73 -1.82 2.24
CA ALA A 123 -7.09 -0.55 1.93
C ALA A 123 -5.58 -0.67 2.14
N ALA A 124 -4.83 -0.83 1.05
CA ALA A 124 -3.42 -1.15 1.09
C ALA A 124 -2.55 0.03 0.64
N GLU A 125 -1.62 0.47 1.49
CA GLU A 125 -0.67 1.56 1.20
C GLU A 125 -1.34 2.90 0.83
N CYS A 126 -2.57 3.14 1.31
CA CYS A 126 -3.37 4.32 0.93
C CYS A 126 -3.98 5.09 2.12
N VAL A 127 -4.23 4.44 3.26
CA VAL A 127 -4.99 5.02 4.39
C VAL A 127 -4.38 6.29 5.00
N HIS A 128 -3.08 6.51 4.82
CA HIS A 128 -2.41 7.72 5.28
C HIS A 128 -2.86 8.99 4.51
N TRP A 129 -3.47 8.84 3.33
CA TRP A 129 -4.03 9.93 2.53
C TRP A 129 -5.46 10.30 2.88
N PHE A 130 -6.19 9.45 3.60
CA PHE A 130 -7.63 9.60 3.80
C PHE A 130 -8.00 10.65 4.85
N GLN A 131 -9.25 11.13 4.76
CA GLN A 131 -9.94 11.80 5.86
C GLN A 131 -10.58 10.74 6.76
N TRP A 132 -9.85 10.35 7.82
CA TRP A 132 -10.16 9.16 8.62
C TRP A 132 -11.58 9.12 9.18
N ASP A 133 -12.11 10.21 9.73
CA ASP A 133 -13.47 10.21 10.29
C ASP A 133 -14.55 9.92 9.23
N LYS A 134 -14.42 10.52 8.04
CA LYS A 134 -15.35 10.29 6.92
C LYS A 134 -15.19 8.89 6.38
N TRP A 135 -13.94 8.46 6.19
CA TRP A 135 -13.62 7.11 5.73
C TRP A 135 -14.21 6.05 6.66
N LEU A 136 -13.96 6.12 7.97
CA LEU A 136 -14.50 5.15 8.94
C LEU A 136 -16.04 5.16 9.00
N THR A 137 -16.66 6.32 8.79
CA THR A 137 -18.12 6.44 8.66
C THR A 137 -18.63 5.69 7.43
N GLU A 138 -17.96 5.86 6.30
CA GLU A 138 -18.29 5.14 5.08
C GLU A 138 -18.03 3.63 5.22
N MET A 139 -16.95 3.22 5.90
CA MET A 139 -16.65 1.81 6.14
C MET A 139 -17.74 1.15 6.98
N ASN A 140 -18.21 1.83 8.02
CA ASN A 140 -19.34 1.37 8.82
C ASN A 140 -20.65 1.28 8.00
N ARG A 141 -20.86 2.20 7.05
CA ARG A 141 -22.04 2.17 6.17
C ARG A 141 -22.02 0.95 5.24
N VAL A 142 -20.90 0.73 4.54
CA VAL A 142 -20.84 -0.29 3.47
C VAL A 142 -20.65 -1.72 3.99
N LEU A 143 -19.94 -1.89 5.12
CA LEU A 143 -19.69 -3.22 5.68
C LEU A 143 -20.97 -3.85 6.23
N LYS A 144 -21.15 -5.14 5.98
CA LYS A 144 -22.11 -5.99 6.70
C LYS A 144 -21.77 -6.06 8.18
N GLU A 145 -22.76 -6.35 9.01
CA GLU A 145 -22.48 -6.77 10.39
C GLU A 145 -21.60 -8.01 10.42
N GLY A 146 -20.54 -7.96 11.23
CA GLY A 146 -19.49 -8.98 11.25
C GLY A 146 -18.53 -8.92 10.05
N GLY A 147 -18.69 -7.97 9.12
CA GLY A 147 -17.79 -7.73 8.01
C GLY A 147 -16.41 -7.22 8.48
N THR A 148 -15.39 -7.39 7.64
CA THR A 148 -14.00 -7.09 7.99
C THR A 148 -13.52 -5.80 7.33
N LEU A 149 -12.99 -4.87 8.13
CA LEU A 149 -12.13 -3.79 7.67
C LEU A 149 -10.68 -4.24 7.80
N ALA A 150 -9.96 -4.27 6.69
CA ALA A 150 -8.54 -4.57 6.65
C ALA A 150 -7.75 -3.44 6.00
N TYR A 151 -6.73 -2.94 6.67
CA TYR A 151 -5.80 -2.01 6.06
C TYR A 151 -4.37 -2.29 6.50
N PHE A 152 -3.42 -2.04 5.60
CA PHE A 152 -2.02 -2.33 5.84
C PHE A 152 -1.13 -1.43 5.01
N ALA A 153 0.08 -1.19 5.52
CA ALA A 153 1.03 -0.29 4.90
C ALA A 153 2.47 -0.71 5.21
N TYR A 154 3.39 -0.26 4.37
CA TYR A 154 4.82 -0.40 4.59
C TYR A 154 5.54 0.93 4.37
N CYS A 155 6.62 1.15 5.09
CA CYS A 155 7.37 2.41 5.02
C CYS A 155 8.82 2.18 5.39
N ASP A 156 9.68 3.13 5.00
CA ASP A 156 11.07 3.27 5.44
C ASP A 156 11.83 1.92 5.39
N PRO A 157 12.34 1.51 4.20
CA PRO A 157 13.18 0.34 4.07
C PRO A 157 14.35 0.39 5.07
N VAL A 158 14.67 -0.79 5.57
CA VAL A 158 15.79 -1.13 6.44
C VAL A 158 16.76 -1.97 5.63
N PHE A 159 18.01 -1.54 5.56
CA PHE A 159 19.07 -2.24 4.84
C PHE A 159 19.77 -3.21 5.80
N VAL A 160 19.32 -4.46 5.79
CA VAL A 160 19.69 -5.44 6.83
C VAL A 160 21.19 -5.65 6.86
N GLY A 161 21.79 -5.41 8.03
CA GLY A 161 23.24 -5.50 8.24
C GLY A 161 24.05 -4.29 7.77
N ASN A 162 23.40 -3.20 7.32
CA ASN A 162 24.07 -2.00 6.83
C ASN A 162 23.46 -0.70 7.37
N SER A 163 23.77 -0.40 8.63
CA SER A 163 23.37 0.85 9.30
C SER A 163 23.81 2.12 8.56
N LYS A 164 24.94 2.08 7.85
CA LYS A 164 25.41 3.24 7.08
C LYS A 164 24.49 3.54 5.90
N MET A 165 23.93 2.50 5.28
CA MET A 165 22.92 2.66 4.24
C MET A 165 21.60 3.19 4.80
N ASP A 166 21.21 2.78 6.02
CA ASP A 166 20.05 3.38 6.71
C ASP A 166 20.26 4.89 6.96
N GLU A 167 21.46 5.33 7.35
CA GLU A 167 21.79 6.76 7.51
C GLU A 167 21.72 7.54 6.19
N ILE A 168 22.23 6.96 5.09
CA ILE A 168 22.17 7.56 3.75
C ILE A 168 20.70 7.71 3.32
N TYR A 169 19.89 6.68 3.53
CA TYR A 169 18.47 6.71 3.21
C TYR A 169 17.73 7.78 4.02
N GLU A 170 17.97 7.86 5.34
CA GLU A 170 17.33 8.89 6.18
C GLU A 170 17.73 10.29 5.70
N ARG A 171 19.02 10.56 5.46
CA ARG A 171 19.47 11.86 4.93
C ARG A 171 18.82 12.21 3.59
N PHE A 172 18.67 11.23 2.70
CA PHE A 172 18.07 11.43 1.39
C PHE A 172 16.57 11.74 1.45
N THR A 173 15.86 11.14 2.43
CA THR A 173 14.40 11.19 2.54
C THR A 173 13.87 12.08 3.67
N CYS A 174 14.75 12.65 4.50
CA CYS A 174 14.43 13.49 5.65
C CYS A 174 13.65 14.74 5.22
N GLU A 175 12.47 14.95 5.78
CA GLU A 175 11.55 16.05 5.44
C GLU A 175 12.19 17.44 5.55
N SER A 176 13.05 17.65 6.56
CA SER A 176 13.78 18.91 6.76
C SER A 176 15.14 18.96 6.03
N GLY A 177 15.43 17.97 5.18
CA GLY A 177 16.66 17.90 4.40
C GLY A 177 16.61 18.74 3.12
N GLU A 178 17.66 18.65 2.30
CA GLU A 178 17.80 19.43 1.06
C GLU A 178 17.56 18.59 -0.22
N LEU A 179 17.37 17.27 -0.07
CA LEU A 179 17.26 16.31 -1.18
C LEU A 179 15.79 16.02 -1.52
N VAL A 180 15.40 14.75 -1.62
CA VAL A 180 14.03 14.36 -2.00
C VAL A 180 13.03 14.57 -0.86
N GLY A 181 13.51 14.64 0.39
CA GLY A 181 12.68 14.77 1.58
C GLY A 181 11.58 15.85 1.56
N PRO A 182 11.88 17.13 1.24
CA PRO A 182 10.88 18.20 1.17
C PRO A 182 9.75 17.99 0.15
N TYR A 183 9.90 17.06 -0.79
CA TYR A 183 8.92 16.79 -1.84
C TYR A 183 7.84 15.78 -1.44
N TRP A 184 8.00 15.13 -0.28
CA TRP A 184 6.95 14.28 0.29
C TRP A 184 5.72 15.11 0.67
N GLN A 185 4.53 14.66 0.26
CA GLN A 185 3.30 15.34 0.65
C GLN A 185 2.98 15.07 2.13
N GLN A 186 2.70 16.14 2.86
CA GLN A 186 2.22 16.11 4.24
C GLN A 186 0.70 16.36 4.32
N PRO A 187 0.01 15.85 5.37
CA PRO A 187 0.53 15.02 6.46
C PRO A 187 0.67 13.52 6.12
N GLY A 188 0.35 13.10 4.88
CA GLY A 188 0.31 11.67 4.54
C GLY A 188 1.65 10.96 4.75
N ARG A 189 2.79 11.58 4.39
CA ARG A 189 4.11 10.97 4.62
C ARG A 189 4.41 10.82 6.11
N SER A 190 4.22 11.85 6.92
CA SER A 190 4.46 11.76 8.38
C SER A 190 3.54 10.72 9.03
N ARG A 191 2.26 10.65 8.65
CA ARG A 191 1.35 9.58 9.10
C ARG A 191 1.90 8.18 8.77
N LEU A 192 2.35 7.96 7.54
CA LEU A 192 2.89 6.68 7.10
C LEU A 192 4.22 6.32 7.81
N ARG A 193 5.13 7.27 8.01
CA ARG A 193 6.40 7.03 8.74
C ARG A 193 6.16 6.60 10.19
N HIS A 194 5.06 7.05 10.79
CA HIS A 194 4.61 6.62 12.11
C HIS A 194 3.69 5.39 12.06
N LEU A 195 3.67 4.65 10.94
CA LEU A 195 2.86 3.45 10.72
C LEU A 195 1.38 3.67 11.02
N CYS A 196 0.88 4.87 10.74
CA CYS A 196 -0.49 5.32 11.00
C CYS A 196 -0.97 5.06 12.43
N LYS A 197 -0.08 5.08 13.44
CA LYS A 197 -0.42 4.79 14.84
C LYS A 197 -1.65 5.56 15.35
N GLU A 198 -1.77 6.85 15.00
CA GLU A 198 -2.93 7.67 15.35
C GLU A 198 -4.25 7.10 14.81
N LEU A 199 -4.29 6.68 13.54
CA LEU A 199 -5.47 6.01 12.98
C LEU A 199 -5.75 4.68 13.69
N ASN A 200 -4.71 3.90 13.99
CA ASN A 200 -4.86 2.62 14.65
C ASN A 200 -5.45 2.80 16.06
N ASP A 201 -5.02 3.83 16.79
CA ASP A 201 -5.58 4.20 18.10
C ASP A 201 -7.04 4.66 17.98
N ILE A 202 -7.39 5.42 16.93
CA ILE A 202 -8.78 5.79 16.63
C ILE A 202 -9.63 4.53 16.41
N VAL A 203 -9.20 3.60 15.56
CA VAL A 203 -9.96 2.36 15.26
C VAL A 203 -10.10 1.46 16.49
N LEU A 204 -9.08 1.39 17.35
CA LEU A 204 -9.15 0.66 18.62
C LEU A 204 -10.21 1.22 19.59
N ALA A 205 -10.41 2.54 19.58
CA ALA A 205 -11.36 3.23 20.44
C ALA A 205 -12.75 3.42 19.80
N ASP A 206 -12.90 3.07 18.52
CA ASP A 206 -14.11 3.30 17.74
C ASP A 206 -15.18 2.25 18.04
N GLY A 207 -16.28 2.68 18.66
CA GLY A 207 -17.39 1.81 19.04
C GLY A 207 -18.17 1.18 17.88
N ARG A 208 -17.80 1.47 16.63
CA ARG A 208 -18.33 0.80 15.42
C ARG A 208 -17.61 -0.50 15.09
N PHE A 209 -16.46 -0.76 15.71
CA PHE A 209 -15.63 -1.93 15.44
C PHE A 209 -15.31 -2.75 16.69
N THR A 210 -15.08 -4.04 16.50
CA THR A 210 -14.69 -5.01 17.52
C THR A 210 -13.61 -5.95 17.00
N ASP A 211 -13.06 -6.79 17.87
CA ASP A 211 -11.98 -7.76 17.60
C ASP A 211 -10.77 -7.11 16.91
N VAL A 212 -10.51 -5.83 17.20
CA VAL A 212 -9.51 -5.02 16.50
C VAL A 212 -8.10 -5.57 16.78
N ARG A 213 -7.46 -6.08 15.74
CA ARG A 213 -6.08 -6.55 15.75
C ARG A 213 -5.19 -5.52 15.07
N VAL A 214 -4.20 -5.00 15.80
CA VAL A 214 -3.18 -4.09 15.27
C VAL A 214 -1.82 -4.75 15.43
N GLU A 215 -1.07 -4.86 14.33
CA GLU A 215 0.28 -5.43 14.36
C GLU A 215 1.28 -4.51 13.67
N TYR A 216 2.44 -4.37 14.30
CA TYR A 216 3.59 -3.65 13.75
C TYR A 216 4.77 -4.61 13.58
N TYR A 217 5.55 -4.40 12.53
CA TYR A 217 6.86 -5.01 12.34
C TYR A 217 7.88 -3.92 12.06
N GLU A 218 8.89 -3.85 12.92
CA GLU A 218 10.00 -2.91 12.79
C GLU A 218 11.29 -3.74 12.86
N PRO A 219 11.90 -4.09 11.71
CA PRO A 219 12.99 -5.08 11.65
C PRO A 219 14.13 -4.82 12.64
N LEU A 220 14.47 -3.54 12.87
CA LEU A 220 15.55 -3.14 13.79
C LEU A 220 15.17 -3.11 15.27
N LYS A 221 13.88 -2.95 15.61
CA LYS A 221 13.42 -2.84 17.00
C LYS A 221 12.84 -4.13 17.54
N ASN A 222 12.06 -4.84 16.72
CA ASN A 222 11.44 -6.10 17.06
C ASN A 222 11.51 -7.05 15.86
N PRO A 223 12.57 -7.88 15.78
CA PRO A 223 12.81 -8.73 14.62
C PRO A 223 11.90 -9.97 14.57
N SER A 224 11.00 -10.16 15.56
CA SER A 224 10.06 -11.28 15.53
C SER A 224 9.13 -11.17 14.33
N LYS A 225 9.16 -12.19 13.47
CA LYS A 225 8.35 -12.31 12.26
C LYS A 225 6.98 -12.95 12.47
N LYS A 226 6.74 -13.50 13.67
CA LYS A 226 5.51 -14.26 13.97
C LYS A 226 4.28 -13.36 13.88
N GLU A 227 3.32 -13.77 13.04
CA GLU A 227 2.06 -13.05 12.76
C GLU A 227 2.28 -11.59 12.34
N LYS A 228 3.32 -11.34 11.56
CA LYS A 228 3.65 -10.02 11.02
C LYS A 228 3.48 -9.98 9.50
N MET A 229 3.23 -8.79 8.96
CA MET A 229 3.38 -8.54 7.53
C MET A 229 4.88 -8.38 7.22
N VAL A 230 5.57 -9.47 6.94
CA VAL A 230 7.01 -9.41 6.61
C VAL A 230 7.18 -9.16 5.13
N ILE A 231 7.75 -8.00 4.79
CA ILE A 231 8.15 -7.67 3.43
C ILE A 231 9.68 -7.62 3.43
N GLU A 232 10.28 -8.51 2.63
CA GLU A 232 11.73 -8.64 2.47
C GLU A 232 12.05 -8.93 1.01
N ARG A 233 13.14 -8.35 0.50
CA ARG A 233 13.60 -8.58 -0.87
C ARG A 233 15.08 -8.30 -0.99
N ASN A 234 15.78 -9.12 -1.79
CA ASN A 234 17.14 -8.82 -2.22
C ASN A 234 17.08 -7.94 -3.47
N TYR A 235 17.84 -6.84 -3.43
CA TYR A 235 17.96 -5.90 -4.53
C TYR A 235 19.39 -5.85 -5.04
N THR A 236 19.57 -5.70 -6.34
CA THR A 236 20.75 -4.97 -6.85
C THR A 236 20.53 -3.48 -6.67
N MET A 237 21.59 -2.70 -6.54
CA MET A 237 21.48 -1.23 -6.45
C MET A 237 20.71 -0.65 -7.65
N GLU A 238 20.93 -1.16 -8.86
CA GLU A 238 20.16 -0.75 -10.05
C GLU A 238 18.66 -1.02 -9.90
N ALA A 239 18.26 -2.18 -9.38
CA ALA A 239 16.84 -2.47 -9.14
C ALA A 239 16.26 -1.58 -8.04
N PHE A 240 17.06 -1.22 -7.02
CA PHE A 240 16.62 -0.33 -5.95
C PHE A 240 16.45 1.10 -6.44
N MET A 241 17.30 1.57 -7.36
CA MET A 241 17.12 2.86 -8.05
C MET A 241 15.76 2.94 -8.75
N LYS A 242 15.34 1.85 -9.44
CA LYS A 242 14.01 1.79 -10.06
C LYS A 242 12.89 1.87 -9.03
N TYR A 243 13.07 1.30 -7.83
CA TYR A 243 12.12 1.49 -6.73
C TYR A 243 12.07 2.95 -6.26
N VAL A 244 13.21 3.64 -6.14
CA VAL A 244 13.30 5.07 -5.80
C VAL A 244 12.55 5.95 -6.81
N ASP A 245 12.63 5.62 -8.10
CA ASP A 245 11.91 6.36 -9.17
C ASP A 245 10.39 6.28 -9.02
N THR A 246 9.85 5.22 -8.41
CA THR A 246 8.40 5.07 -8.18
C THR A 246 7.86 5.90 -7.01
N TRP A 247 8.71 6.64 -6.29
CA TRP A 247 8.27 7.44 -5.15
C TRP A 247 7.61 8.73 -5.62
N SER A 248 6.50 9.11 -4.96
CA SER A 248 5.81 10.38 -5.24
C SER A 248 6.71 11.59 -5.03
N ALA A 249 7.60 11.56 -4.04
CA ALA A 249 8.59 12.61 -3.81
C ALA A 249 9.67 12.65 -4.91
N SER A 250 10.16 11.50 -5.38
CA SER A 250 11.12 11.44 -6.49
C SER A 250 10.52 12.04 -7.77
N HIS A 251 9.29 11.69 -8.12
CA HIS A 251 8.57 12.27 -9.27
C HIS A 251 8.52 13.81 -9.17
N ARG A 252 8.12 14.34 -8.02
CA ARG A 252 8.04 15.79 -7.81
C ARG A 252 9.40 16.47 -7.78
N TRP A 253 10.40 15.83 -7.18
CA TRP A 253 11.78 16.33 -7.17
C TRP A 253 12.29 16.42 -8.61
N ASN A 254 12.11 15.37 -9.41
CA ASN A 254 12.49 15.33 -10.82
C ASN A 254 11.82 16.45 -11.62
N MET A 255 10.51 16.65 -11.42
CA MET A 255 9.74 17.72 -12.07
C MET A 255 10.27 19.13 -11.71
N ALA A 256 10.64 19.35 -10.44
CA ALA A 256 11.18 20.63 -9.99
C ALA A 256 12.64 20.88 -10.40
N HIS A 257 13.38 19.81 -10.75
CA HIS A 257 14.77 19.85 -11.17
C HIS A 257 14.95 19.60 -12.68
N ASN A 258 13.86 19.67 -13.45
CA ASN A 258 13.87 19.39 -14.87
C ASN A 258 14.86 20.30 -15.61
N GLY A 259 15.83 19.70 -16.33
CA GLY A 259 16.93 20.40 -17.01
C GLY A 259 18.31 20.29 -16.35
N LYS A 260 18.42 19.62 -15.19
CA LYS A 260 19.70 19.12 -14.67
C LYS A 260 19.92 17.68 -15.18
N ASP A 261 21.15 17.30 -15.48
CA ASP A 261 21.51 16.00 -16.09
C ASP A 261 21.19 14.77 -15.20
N GLU A 262 20.60 14.94 -14.02
CA GLU A 262 20.49 13.90 -13.00
C GLU A 262 19.11 13.88 -12.33
N ASN A 263 18.53 12.68 -12.25
CA ASN A 263 17.28 12.40 -11.55
C ASN A 263 17.54 11.99 -10.08
N ALA A 264 16.46 11.85 -9.30
CA ALA A 264 16.51 11.50 -7.89
C ALA A 264 17.23 10.16 -7.63
N ALA A 265 16.96 9.13 -8.43
CA ALA A 265 17.57 7.81 -8.24
C ALA A 265 19.08 7.79 -8.55
N GLU A 266 19.54 8.49 -9.58
CA GLU A 266 20.97 8.66 -9.86
C GLU A 266 21.66 9.49 -8.77
N THR A 267 21.01 10.54 -8.27
CA THR A 267 21.52 11.32 -7.12
C THR A 267 21.69 10.43 -5.89
N PHE A 268 20.70 9.57 -5.60
CA PHE A 268 20.79 8.60 -4.51
C PHE A 268 21.95 7.64 -4.71
N TYR A 269 22.06 7.04 -5.90
CA TYR A 269 23.14 6.10 -6.23
C TYR A 269 24.53 6.73 -6.07
N LYS A 270 24.74 7.98 -6.48
CA LYS A 270 26.03 8.65 -6.31
C LYS A 270 26.47 8.77 -4.86
N ILE A 271 25.55 9.11 -3.96
CA ILE A 271 25.82 9.17 -2.52
C ILE A 271 26.24 7.79 -2.02
N VAL A 272 25.48 6.75 -2.40
CA VAL A 272 25.76 5.36 -2.03
C VAL A 272 27.12 4.90 -2.57
N HIS A 273 27.42 5.18 -3.84
CA HIS A 273 28.70 4.83 -4.47
C HIS A 273 29.87 5.53 -3.79
N GLN A 274 29.73 6.82 -3.49
CA GLN A 274 30.79 7.61 -2.85
C GLN A 274 31.06 7.16 -1.42
N GLU A 275 30.02 6.88 -0.62
CA GLU A 275 30.18 6.57 0.80
C GLU A 275 30.41 5.08 1.08
N LEU A 276 29.93 4.18 0.23
CA LEU A 276 30.01 2.72 0.43
C LEU A 276 30.83 1.98 -0.64
N GLY A 277 31.22 2.64 -1.72
CA GLY A 277 31.91 1.99 -2.85
C GLY A 277 31.03 1.02 -3.65
N TRP A 278 29.71 1.04 -3.44
CA TRP A 278 28.79 0.11 -4.10
C TRP A 278 28.68 0.39 -5.60
N THR A 279 28.56 -0.67 -6.38
CA THR A 279 28.29 -0.58 -7.83
C THR A 279 26.80 -0.79 -8.08
N LYS A 280 26.35 -0.54 -9.31
CA LYS A 280 24.96 -0.83 -9.73
C LYS A 280 24.59 -2.33 -9.56
N GLN A 281 25.59 -3.21 -9.53
CA GLN A 281 25.44 -4.66 -9.36
C GLN A 281 25.57 -5.11 -7.90
N THR A 282 25.93 -4.24 -6.95
CA THR A 282 25.98 -4.62 -5.53
C THR A 282 24.61 -5.08 -5.06
N GLU A 283 24.57 -6.28 -4.47
CA GLU A 283 23.37 -6.90 -3.93
C GLU A 283 23.26 -6.67 -2.42
N PHE A 284 22.05 -6.43 -1.94
CA PHE A 284 21.78 -6.24 -0.52
C PHE A 284 20.33 -6.63 -0.15
N PRO A 285 20.13 -7.19 1.06
CA PRO A 285 18.80 -7.46 1.59
C PRO A 285 18.13 -6.20 2.12
N VAL A 286 16.87 -6.02 1.78
CA VAL A 286 16.02 -4.95 2.29
C VAL A 286 14.80 -5.55 2.97
N SER A 287 14.44 -5.00 4.13
CA SER A 287 13.17 -5.26 4.81
C SER A 287 12.43 -3.94 5.03
N TRP A 288 11.11 -3.95 5.17
CA TRP A 288 10.35 -2.72 5.43
C TRP A 288 9.77 -2.71 6.84
N LYS A 289 9.61 -1.51 7.41
CA LYS A 289 8.68 -1.36 8.53
C LYS A 289 7.28 -1.56 7.97
N THR A 290 6.45 -2.31 8.68
CA THR A 290 5.09 -2.60 8.21
C THR A 290 4.09 -2.52 9.35
N MET A 291 2.83 -2.33 8.96
CA MET A 291 1.70 -2.49 9.85
C MET A 291 0.53 -3.14 9.12
N TYR A 292 -0.30 -3.83 9.88
CA TYR A 292 -1.64 -4.17 9.43
C TYR A 292 -2.64 -4.02 10.57
N VAL A 293 -3.88 -3.75 10.20
CA VAL A 293 -5.02 -3.71 11.09
C VAL A 293 -6.16 -4.51 10.48
N PHE A 294 -6.71 -5.41 11.27
CA PHE A 294 -7.98 -6.08 10.97
C PHE A 294 -8.98 -5.69 12.05
N ALA A 295 -10.16 -5.26 11.65
CA ALA A 295 -11.23 -4.86 12.54
C ALA A 295 -12.55 -5.45 12.01
N ARG A 296 -13.47 -5.74 12.91
CA ARG A 296 -14.79 -6.28 12.56
C ARG A 296 -15.86 -5.26 12.83
N LYS A 297 -16.79 -5.06 11.90
CA LYS A 297 -17.96 -4.21 12.16
C LYS A 297 -18.88 -4.86 13.21
N LEU A 298 -19.34 -4.05 14.16
CA LEU A 298 -20.24 -4.41 15.27
C LEU A 298 -21.72 -4.37 14.89
#